data_AF-G9YJU1-F1
#
_entry.id   AF-G9YJU1-F1
#
_cell.length_a   1.000
_cell.length_b   1.000
_cell.length_c   1.000
_cell.angle_alpha   90.00
_cell.angle_beta   90.00
_cell.angle_gamma   90.00
#
_symmetry.space_group_name_H-M   'P 1'
#
loop_
_entity.id
_entity.type
_entity.pdbx_description
1 polymer ?
#
loop_
_entity_poly.entity_id
_entity_poly.type
_entity_poly.pdbx_seq_one_letter_code
_entity_poly.pdbx_strand_id
1 'polypeptide(L)'
;MPAIRAKLEDAFRNDAGIAADTVIVRKGSYSYNDYKKMQADALAIYKEKEEGEARVEVDYLNEKVNLYANPVSASTAKKLKKALGNALVIK
;
A
#
# COMPACT_ATOMS: atom_id res chain seq x y z
N MET A 1 -16.21 -10.10 -2.98
CA MET A 1 -15.16 -10.91 -3.65
C MET A 1 -14.72 -12.15 -2.85
N PRO A 2 -15.61 -13.01 -2.32
CA PRO A 2 -15.18 -14.27 -1.68
C PRO A 2 -14.66 -15.32 -2.68
N ALA A 3 -15.12 -15.28 -3.93
CA ALA A 3 -14.83 -16.31 -4.94
C ALA A 3 -13.37 -16.34 -5.43
N ILE A 4 -12.66 -15.21 -5.46
CA ILE A 4 -11.26 -15.15 -5.93
C ILE A 4 -10.31 -15.74 -4.90
N ARG A 5 -10.54 -15.43 -3.61
CA ARG A 5 -9.74 -15.96 -2.51
C ARG A 5 -9.83 -17.48 -2.42
N ALA A 6 -11.03 -18.04 -2.45
CA ALA A 6 -11.24 -19.48 -2.39
C ALA A 6 -10.53 -20.20 -3.55
N LYS A 7 -10.65 -19.67 -4.78
CA LYS A 7 -9.93 -20.22 -5.95
C LYS A 7 -8.41 -20.22 -5.79
N LEU A 8 -7.85 -19.17 -5.18
CA LEU A 8 -6.41 -19.08 -4.89
C LEU A 8 -5.98 -20.06 -3.80
N GLU A 9 -6.75 -20.15 -2.71
CA GLU A 9 -6.49 -21.11 -1.64
C GLU A 9 -6.54 -22.56 -2.16
N ASP A 10 -7.52 -22.87 -3.00
CA ASP A 10 -7.64 -24.19 -3.63
C ASP A 10 -6.49 -24.46 -4.60
N ALA A 11 -6.06 -23.46 -5.39
CA ALA A 11 -4.92 -23.61 -6.28
C ALA A 11 -3.64 -23.97 -5.51
N PHE A 12 -3.36 -23.29 -4.39
CA PHE A 12 -2.19 -23.59 -3.56
C PHE A 12 -2.28 -24.96 -2.88
N ARG A 13 -3.46 -25.39 -2.41
CA ARG A 13 -3.63 -26.73 -1.81
C ARG A 13 -3.38 -27.87 -2.80
N ASN A 14 -3.65 -27.63 -4.09
CA ASN A 14 -3.49 -28.63 -5.14
C ASN A 14 -2.11 -28.60 -5.81
N ASP A 15 -1.21 -27.69 -5.40
CA ASP A 15 0.15 -27.61 -5.92
C ASP A 15 1.07 -28.55 -5.14
N ALA A 16 1.55 -29.62 -5.81
CA ALA A 16 2.42 -30.62 -5.21
C ALA A 16 3.84 -30.13 -4.88
N GLY A 17 4.25 -28.97 -5.42
CA GLY A 17 5.54 -28.34 -5.14
C GLY A 17 5.51 -27.40 -3.94
N ILE A 18 4.33 -27.04 -3.45
CA ILE A 18 4.16 -26.17 -2.29
C ILE A 18 3.88 -27.04 -1.07
N ALA A 19 4.77 -26.97 -0.08
CA ALA A 19 4.55 -27.68 1.17
C ALA A 19 3.24 -27.21 1.83
N ALA A 20 2.46 -28.15 2.36
CA ALA A 20 1.20 -27.85 3.01
C ALA A 20 1.39 -26.81 4.14
N ASP A 21 0.38 -25.96 4.34
CA ASP A 21 0.34 -24.93 5.38
C ASP A 21 1.44 -23.85 5.32
N THR A 22 2.17 -23.74 4.22
CA THR A 22 3.21 -22.71 4.05
C THR A 22 2.72 -21.39 3.45
N VAL A 23 1.52 -21.38 2.84
CA VAL A 23 0.96 -20.21 2.16
C VAL A 23 -0.31 -19.74 2.86
N ILE A 24 -0.33 -18.45 3.24
CA ILE A 24 -1.50 -17.81 3.86
C ILE A 24 -2.09 -16.81 2.88
N VAL A 25 -3.29 -17.10 2.38
CA VAL A 25 -4.04 -16.16 1.52
C VAL A 25 -4.82 -15.19 2.41
N ARG A 26 -4.47 -13.90 2.33
CA ARG A 26 -5.14 -12.83 3.09
C ARG A 26 -6.08 -12.04 2.19
N LYS A 27 -7.16 -11.53 2.79
CA LYS A 27 -8.01 -10.53 2.15
C LYS A 27 -7.40 -9.16 2.43
N GLY A 28 -6.98 -8.46 1.38
CA GLY A 28 -6.61 -7.05 1.47
C GLY A 28 -7.83 -6.13 1.53
N SER A 29 -7.68 -5.04 2.26
CA SER A 29 -8.58 -3.88 2.32
C SER A 29 -8.51 -3.05 1.04
N TYR A 30 -7.37 -3.07 0.36
CA TYR A 30 -7.11 -2.30 -0.85
C TYR A 30 -6.70 -3.20 -2.02
N SER A 31 -7.15 -2.84 -3.23
CA SER A 31 -6.68 -3.46 -4.46
C SER A 31 -5.32 -2.90 -4.89
N TYR A 32 -4.66 -3.57 -5.83
CA TYR A 32 -3.44 -3.07 -6.46
C TYR A 32 -3.61 -1.67 -7.07
N ASN A 33 -4.76 -1.40 -7.69
CA ASN A 33 -5.05 -0.10 -8.30
C ASN A 33 -5.26 0.98 -7.24
N ASP A 34 -5.86 0.63 -6.09
CA ASP A 34 -5.99 1.56 -4.97
C ASP A 34 -4.62 1.97 -4.45
N TYR A 35 -3.70 1.00 -4.27
CA TYR A 35 -2.32 1.30 -3.87
C TYR A 35 -1.61 2.21 -4.87
N LYS A 36 -1.71 1.91 -6.18
CA LYS A 36 -1.15 2.79 -7.23
C LYS A 36 -1.68 4.21 -7.15
N LYS A 37 -2.99 4.36 -6.93
CA LYS A 37 -3.61 5.68 -6.77
C LYS A 37 -3.11 6.39 -5.53
N MET A 38 -3.05 5.70 -4.39
CA MET A 38 -2.51 6.27 -3.15
C MET A 38 -1.05 6.71 -3.30
N GLN A 39 -0.21 5.93 -3.99
CA GLN A 39 1.18 6.34 -4.26
C GLN A 39 1.25 7.62 -5.10
N ALA A 40 0.45 7.69 -6.17
CA ALA A 40 0.38 8.86 -7.04
C ALA A 40 -0.12 10.10 -6.28
N ASP A 41 -1.19 9.95 -5.49
CA ASP A 41 -1.75 11.03 -4.67
C ASP A 41 -0.74 11.54 -3.64
N ALA A 42 -0.02 10.64 -2.95
CA ALA A 42 1.00 11.02 -1.98
C ALA A 42 2.15 11.81 -2.61
N LEU A 43 2.65 11.37 -3.78
CA LEU A 43 3.69 12.09 -4.52
C LEU A 43 3.21 13.44 -5.04
N ALA A 44 1.99 13.50 -5.58
CA ALA A 44 1.42 14.73 -6.11
C ALA A 44 1.24 15.78 -5.02
N ILE A 45 0.68 15.40 -3.86
CA ILE A 45 0.49 16.31 -2.72
C ILE A 45 1.83 16.81 -2.18
N TYR A 46 2.84 15.94 -2.10
CA TYR A 46 4.18 16.35 -1.67
C TYR A 46 4.79 17.38 -2.62
N LYS A 47 4.81 17.07 -3.91
CA LYS A 47 5.40 17.93 -4.96
C LYS A 47 4.65 19.24 -5.22
N GLU A 48 3.42 19.39 -4.71
CA GLU A 48 2.67 20.64 -4.82
C GLU A 48 3.37 21.79 -4.07
N LYS A 49 4.09 21.48 -2.98
CA LYS A 49 4.66 22.48 -2.08
C LYS A 49 6.12 22.25 -1.72
N GLU A 50 6.61 21.04 -1.87
CA GLU A 50 7.96 20.67 -1.50
C GLU A 50 8.76 20.38 -2.78
N GLU A 51 9.96 20.94 -2.90
CA GLU A 51 10.86 20.72 -4.05
C GLU A 51 11.84 19.56 -3.81
N GLY A 52 11.69 18.84 -2.69
CA GLY A 52 12.57 17.75 -2.31
C GLY A 52 12.37 16.47 -3.13
N GLU A 53 13.34 15.57 -3.03
CA GLU A 53 13.15 14.20 -3.52
C GLU A 53 12.20 13.44 -2.59
N ALA A 54 11.21 12.81 -3.19
CA ALA A 54 10.27 11.93 -2.50
C ALA A 54 10.15 10.61 -3.24
N ARG A 55 10.15 9.53 -2.47
CA ARG A 55 9.83 8.18 -2.96
C ARG A 55 8.67 7.62 -2.15
N VAL A 56 7.85 6.81 -2.80
CA VAL A 56 6.73 6.14 -2.13
C VAL A 56 6.81 4.65 -2.36
N GLU A 57 6.79 3.89 -1.27
CA GLU A 57 6.78 2.44 -1.27
C GLU A 57 5.47 1.93 -0.65
N VAL A 58 5.04 0.73 -1.02
CA VAL A 58 3.85 0.09 -0.45
C VAL A 58 4.28 -1.08 0.41
N ASP A 59 3.83 -1.07 1.66
CA ASP A 59 3.88 -2.22 2.55
C ASP A 59 2.54 -2.97 2.43
N TYR A 60 2.51 -3.96 1.53
CA TYR A 60 1.32 -4.78 1.30
C TYR A 60 0.93 -5.64 2.50
N LEU A 61 1.88 -5.93 3.40
CA LEU A 61 1.62 -6.76 4.58
C LEU A 61 0.87 -5.98 5.66
N ASN A 62 1.28 -4.73 5.88
CA ASN A 62 0.66 -3.82 6.86
C ASN A 62 -0.40 -2.90 6.25
N GLU A 63 -0.64 -3.04 4.95
CA GLU A 63 -1.58 -2.23 4.17
C GLU A 63 -1.28 -0.72 4.27
N LYS A 64 0.01 -0.37 4.17
CA LYS A 64 0.50 1.01 4.27
C LYS A 64 1.17 1.49 2.99
N VAL A 65 1.11 2.79 2.80
CA VAL A 65 1.89 3.55 1.83
C VAL A 65 2.91 4.38 2.62
N ASN A 66 4.18 4.08 2.43
CA ASN A 66 5.31 4.75 3.08
C ASN A 66 5.84 5.85 2.16
N LEU A 67 5.64 7.11 2.55
CA LEU A 67 6.26 8.26 1.90
C LEU A 67 7.60 8.54 2.59
N TYR A 68 8.70 8.32 1.88
CA TYR A 68 10.02 8.76 2.34
C TYR A 68 10.33 10.08 1.68
N ALA A 69 10.35 11.12 2.49
CA ALA A 69 10.65 12.47 2.04
C ALA A 69 11.12 13.31 3.22
N ASN A 70 12.19 14.07 3.03
CA ASN A 70 12.71 14.96 4.06
C ASN A 70 13.31 16.20 3.39
N PRO A 71 12.85 17.43 3.71
CA PRO A 71 11.81 17.78 4.69
C PRO A 71 10.36 17.58 4.19
N VAL A 72 9.41 17.51 5.14
CA VAL A 72 7.96 17.59 4.90
C VAL A 72 7.38 18.67 5.81
N SER A 73 6.82 19.75 5.26
CA SER A 73 6.20 20.79 6.08
C SER A 73 4.93 20.28 6.80
N ALA A 74 4.59 20.91 7.93
CA ALA A 74 3.37 20.59 8.68
C ALA A 74 2.09 20.75 7.83
N SER A 75 2.10 21.71 6.89
CA SER A 75 0.97 21.94 5.99
C SER A 75 0.79 20.80 4.98
N THR A 76 1.90 20.30 4.43
CA THR A 76 1.92 19.15 3.51
C THR A 76 1.54 17.86 4.25
N ALA A 77 2.10 17.63 5.45
CA ALA A 77 1.73 16.48 6.29
C ALA A 77 0.23 16.44 6.62
N LYS A 78 -0.40 17.60 6.87
CA LYS A 78 -1.84 17.68 7.12
C LYS A 78 -2.68 17.32 5.89
N LYS A 79 -2.28 17.78 4.70
CA LYS A 79 -2.96 17.42 3.43
C LYS A 79 -2.83 15.93 3.14
N LEU A 80 -1.62 15.39 3.29
CA LEU A 80 -1.31 13.98 3.11
C LEU A 80 -2.15 13.09 4.03
N LYS A 81 -2.19 13.40 5.33
CA LYS A 81 -3.04 12.67 6.30
C LYS A 81 -4.53 12.80 6.00
N LYS A 82 -4.99 13.93 5.46
CA LYS A 82 -6.39 14.11 5.06
C LYS A 82 -6.76 13.24 3.85
N ALA A 83 -5.86 13.11 2.88
CA ALA A 83 -6.11 12.36 1.65
C ALA A 83 -5.98 10.84 1.85
N LEU A 84 -4.94 10.38 2.56
CA LEU A 84 -4.63 8.96 2.70
C LEU A 84 -4.98 8.36 4.07
N GLY A 85 -5.28 9.21 5.07
CA GLY A 85 -5.69 8.76 6.40
C GLY A 85 -4.67 7.83 7.05
N ASN A 86 -5.18 6.75 7.65
CA ASN A 86 -4.37 5.76 8.35
C ASN A 86 -3.52 4.89 7.41
N ALA A 87 -3.77 4.89 6.10
CA ALA A 87 -2.97 4.11 5.15
C ALA A 87 -1.58 4.73 4.95
N LEU A 88 -1.38 6.01 5.26
CA LEU A 88 -0.10 6.70 5.08
C LEU A 88 0.80 6.61 6.31
N VAL A 89 2.09 6.36 6.05
CA VAL A 89 3.18 6.57 7.00
C VAL A 89 4.20 7.49 6.34
N ILE A 90 4.61 8.56 7.04
CA ILE A 90 5.68 9.46 6.60
C ILE A 90 6.97 9.00 7.28
N LYS A 91 8.04 8.83 6.51
CA LYS A 91 9.33 8.28 6.91
C LYS A 91 10.46 9.28 6.65
#